data_AF-A0A7H4PEC7-F1
#
_entry.id   AF-A0A7H4PEC7-F1
#
_cell.length_a   1.000
_cell.length_b   1.000
_cell.length_c   1.000
_cell.angle_alpha   90.00
_cell.angle_beta   90.00
_cell.angle_gamma   90.00
#
_symmetry.space_group_name_H-M   'P 1'
#
loop_
_entity.id
_entity.type
_entity.pdbx_description
1 polymer ?
#
loop_
_entity_poly.entity_id
_entity_poly.type
_entity_poly.pdbx_seq_one_letter_code
_entity_poly.pdbx_strand_id
1 'polypeptide(L)' 'MTAGPIEASTLGNIGIQLMTLDELHNVDEFRQVVRQNYALTTFTPILKVKLPASSRSFSHNRPRSFAHDHST' A
#
# COMPACT_ATOMS: atom_id res chain seq x y z
N MET A 1 4.97 -6.84 -9.30
CA MET A 1 4.68 -5.95 -8.14
C MET A 1 6.01 -5.35 -7.69
N THR A 2 6.04 -4.08 -7.27
CA THR A 2 7.27 -3.43 -6.79
C THR A 2 7.09 -3.06 -5.34
N ALA A 3 8.01 -3.49 -4.48
CA ALA A 3 8.08 -3.02 -3.11
C ALA A 3 8.95 -1.76 -3.05
N GLY A 4 8.41 -0.72 -2.42
CA GLY A 4 9.13 0.51 -2.12
C GLY A 4 9.90 0.43 -0.80
N PRO A 5 10.41 1.57 -0.32
CA PRO A 5 11.10 1.65 0.97
C PRO A 5 10.22 1.17 2.13
N ILE A 6 10.87 0.54 3.13
CA ILE A 6 10.22 0.01 4.34
C ILE A 6 9.48 1.12 5.10
N GLU A 7 10.02 2.33 5.10
CA GLU A 7 9.50 3.48 5.84
C GLU A 7 8.64 4.41 4.95
N ALA A 8 7.83 3.84 4.05
CA ALA A 8 7.01 4.62 3.11
C ALA A 8 6.14 5.69 3.79
N SER A 9 5.61 5.43 4.99
CA SER A 9 4.82 6.40 5.76
C SER A 9 5.67 7.56 6.28
N THR A 10 6.87 7.27 6.80
CA THR A 10 7.82 8.30 7.25
C THR A 10 8.19 9.21 6.08
N LEU A 11 8.53 8.61 4.94
CA LEU A 11 8.85 9.34 3.71
C LEU A 11 7.65 10.16 3.22
N GLY A 12 6.44 9.60 3.25
CA GLY A 12 5.23 10.35 2.90
C GLY A 12 5.05 11.61 3.74
N ASN A 13 5.27 11.52 5.05
CA ASN A 13 5.17 12.67 5.95
C ASN A 13 6.23 13.75 5.63
N ILE A 14 7.47 13.35 5.34
CA ILE A 14 8.55 14.28 4.94
C ILE A 14 8.22 14.91 3.59
N GLY A 15 7.72 14.14 2.62
CA GLY A 15 7.35 14.65 1.30
C GLY A 15 6.30 15.76 1.38
N ILE A 16 5.27 15.60 2.22
CA ILE A 16 4.27 16.65 2.45
C ILE A 16 4.88 17.90 3.10
N GLN A 17 5.81 17.72 4.04
CA GLN A 17 6.51 18.86 4.67
C GLN A 17 7.32 19.64 3.63
N LEU A 18 8.07 18.96 2.77
CA LEU A 18 8.85 19.60 1.70
C LEU A 18 7.95 20.35 0.70
N MET A 19 6.79 19.79 0.34
CA MET A 19 5.82 20.49 -0.50
C MET A 19 5.24 21.73 0.17
N THR A 20 5.03 21.69 1.49
CA THR A 20 4.55 22.85 2.25
C THR A 20 5.59 23.97 2.30
N LEU A 21 6.87 23.62 2.20
CA LEU A 21 8.00 24.56 2.15
C LEU A 21 8.33 25.01 0.72
N ASP A 22 7.56 24.60 -0.29
CA ASP A 22 7.80 24.85 -1.73
C ASP A 22 9.13 24.27 -2.25
N GLU A 23 9.74 23.33 -1.51
CA GLU A 23 11.00 22.63 -1.88
C GLU A 23 10.74 21.45 -2.84
N LEU A 24 9.49 21.00 -2.94
CA LEU A 24 9.01 20.02 -3.92
C LEU A 24 7.66 20.48 -4.44
N HIS A 25 7.48 20.51 -5.76
CA HIS A 25 6.25 21.05 -6.34
C HIS A 25 5.07 20.11 -6.20
N ASN A 26 5.30 18.79 -6.19
CA ASN A 26 4.22 17.80 -6.17
C ASN A 26 4.66 16.38 -5.77
N VAL A 27 3.66 15.50 -5.63
CA VAL A 27 3.83 14.09 -5.27
C VAL A 27 4.61 13.30 -6.31
N ASP A 28 4.50 13.62 -7.59
CA ASP A 28 5.20 12.88 -8.65
C ASP A 28 6.70 13.17 -8.63
N GLU A 29 7.08 14.42 -8.40
CA GLU A 29 8.47 14.83 -8.17
C GLU A 29 9.05 14.12 -6.93
N PHE A 30 8.31 14.12 -5.82
CA PHE A 30 8.72 13.37 -4.62
C PHE A 30 8.91 11.87 -4.91
N ARG A 31 8.01 11.26 -5.69
CA ARG A 31 8.15 9.85 -6.10
C ARG A 31 9.39 9.60 -6.94
N GLN A 32 9.80 10.54 -7.79
CA GLN A 32 11.06 10.40 -8.53
C GLN A 32 12.26 10.42 -7.59
N VAL A 33 12.30 11.36 -6.64
CA VAL A 33 13.36 11.43 -5.61
C VAL A 33 13.43 10.11 -4.84
N VAL A 34 12.30 9.60 -4.34
CA VAL A 34 12.28 8.32 -3.60
C VAL A 34 12.77 7.16 -4.47
N ARG A 35 12.35 7.08 -5.73
CA ARG A 35 12.79 6.00 -6.64
C ARG A 35 14.28 6.05 -6.95
N GLN A 36 14.88 7.25 -7.01
CA GLN A 36 16.30 7.43 -7.30
C GLN A 36 17.18 7.15 -6.08
N ASN A 37 16.66 7.34 -4.86
CA ASN A 37 17.46 7.29 -3.63
C ASN A 37 17.24 6.03 -2.78
N TYR A 38 16.20 5.23 -3.05
CA TYR A 38 15.89 4.03 -2.28
C TYR A 38 15.86 2.78 -3.16
N ALA A 39 16.33 1.67 -2.60
CA ALA A 39 16.27 0.38 -3.28
C ALA A 39 14.82 -0.04 -3.55
N LEU A 40 14.53 -0.43 -4.78
CA LEU A 40 13.25 -0.98 -5.20
C LEU A 40 13.41 -2.47 -5.53
N THR A 41 12.64 -3.31 -4.84
CA THR A 41 12.61 -4.74 -5.15
C THR A 41 11.43 -5.03 -6.07
N THR A 42 11.73 -5.52 -7.27
CA THR A 42 10.70 -5.94 -8.23
C THR A 42 10.44 -7.43 -8.09
N PHE A 43 9.19 -7.77 -7.80
CA PHE A 43 8.71 -9.14 -7.72
C PHE A 43 7.94 -9.51 -8.98
N THR A 44 8.45 -10.51 -9.71
CA THR A 44 7.79 -11.10 -10.87
C THR A 44 6.77 -12.14 -10.39
N PRO A 45 5.49 -12.03 -10.76
CA PRO A 45 4.48 -12.99 -10.34
C PRO A 45 4.81 -14.38 -10.90
N ILE A 46 4.89 -15.37 -10.00
CA ILE A 46 5.19 -16.75 -10.36
C ILE A 46 3.86 -17.48 -10.56
N LEU A 47 3.45 -17.66 -11.82
CA LEU A 47 2.15 -18.26 -12.19
C LEU A 47 2.02 -19.75 -11.79
N LYS A 48 3.12 -20.41 -11.43
CA LYS A 48 3.17 -21.87 -11.19
C LYS A 48 3.53 -22.27 -9.76
N VAL A 49 3.52 -21.35 -8.80
CA VAL A 49 3.70 -21.76 -7.40
C VAL A 49 2.43 -22.50 -6.97
N LYS A 50 2.57 -23.76 -6.57
CA LYS A 50 1.44 -24.50 -6.00
C LYS A 50 1.19 -23.93 -4.61
N LEU A 51 0.25 -23.00 -4.51
CA LEU A 51 -0.23 -22.50 -3.24
C LEU A 51 -0.71 -23.70 -2.39
N PRO A 52 -0.31 -23.78 -1.11
CA PRO A 52 -0.83 -24.82 -0.23
C PRO A 52 -2.36 -24.69 -0.14
N ALA A 53 -3.05 -25.82 0.03
CA ALA A 53 -4.52 -25.86 0.02
C ALA A 53 -5.16 -24.92 1.07
N SER A 54 -4.43 -24.58 2.14
CA SER A 54 -4.82 -23.62 3.17
C SER A 54 -4.99 -22.17 2.66
N SER A 55 -4.34 -21.79 1.57
CA SER A 55 -4.46 -20.44 0.97
C SER A 55 -5.71 -20.27 0.11
N ARG A 56 -6.52 -21.33 -0.09
CA ARG A 56 -7.69 -21.31 -0.98
C ARG A 56 -8.95 -20.70 -0.36
N SER A 57 -8.95 -20.48 0.96
CA SER A 57 -10.14 -20.06 1.72
C SER A 57 -10.20 -18.57 2.02
N PHE A 58 -9.46 -17.71 1.32
CA PHE A 58 -9.65 -16.25 1.39
C PHE A 58 -10.78 -15.81 0.45
N SER A 59 -11.97 -16.37 0.64
CA SER A 59 -13.20 -15.80 0.08
C SER A 59 -13.86 -14.95 1.16
N HIS A 60 -14.09 -13.68 0.81
CA HIS A 60 -14.70 -12.61 1.58
C HIS A 60 -15.82 -13.08 2.53
N ASN A 61 -15.51 -13.23 3.83
CA ASN A 61 -16.51 -13.49 4.86
C ASN A 61 -17.21 -12.16 5.16
N ARG A 62 -18.31 -11.84 4.45
CA ARG A 62 -19.13 -10.69 4.81
C ARG A 62 -19.76 -10.97 6.18
N PRO A 63 -19.48 -10.18 7.23
CA PRO A 63 -20.25 -10.29 8.45
C PRO A 63 -21.72 -10.00 8.11
N ARG A 64 -22.63 -10.88 8.56
CA ARG A 64 -24.06 -10.63 8.48
C ARG A 64 -24.33 -9.33 9.25
N SER A 65 -24.78 -8.30 8.54
CA SER A 65 -25.25 -7.06 9.12
C SER A 65 -26.29 -7.38 10.19
N PHE A 66 -26.09 -6.85 11.40
CA PHE A 66 -27.08 -6.87 12.47
C PHE A 66 -28.35 -6.23 11.92
N ALA A 67 -29.39 -7.05 11.75
CA ALA A 67 -30.72 -6.55 11.43
C ALA A 67 -31.17 -5.63 12.56
N HIS A 68 -31.69 -4.47 12.16
CA HIS A 68 -32.44 -3.51 12.97
C HIS A 68 -33.28 -4.19 14.06
N ASP A 69 -33.11 -3.76 15.31
CA ASP A 69 -34.23 -3.72 16.26
C ASP A 69 -34.35 -2.29 16.77
N HIS A 70 -35.22 -1.54 16.10
CA HIS A 70 -35.74 -0.27 16.61
C HIS A 70 -37.08 -0.63 17.22
N SER A 71 -37.08 -1.05 18.47
CA SER A 71 -38.29 -1.14 19.28
C SER A 71 -38.41 0.14 20.10
N THR A 72 -39.54 0.80 19.86
CA THR A 72 -40.05 2.00 20.53
C THR A 72 -40.20 1.79 22.04
#